data_AF-A0A1I5XCN1-F1
#
_entry.id   AF-A0A1I5XCN1-F1
#
_cell.length_a   1.000
_cell.length_b   1.000
_cell.length_c   1.000
_cell.angle_alpha   90.00
_cell.angle_beta   90.00
_cell.angle_gamma   90.00
#
_symmetry.space_group_name_H-M   'P 1'
#
loop_
_entity.id
_entity.type
_entity.pdbx_description
1 polymer ?
#
loop_
_entity_poly.entity_id
_entity_poly.type
_entity_poly.pdbx_seq_one_letter_code
_entity_poly.pdbx_strand_id
1 'polypeptide(L)'
;MLNAADFGVAQSRQRLFVAGVLKSEKTTPELPAPGFGGTRNRRAAGDPEKSQVTAGQALEGLTAGPEPADEVAGRYGRLLPGIPPGGNYLHYTAERGHPAPLFRWRSRYWSFLLKLDPDRPSPTIQAQPGPYTGPFHWENRHLRIPELKDCSASPTNSSSPEAAIPSSPRSATPFPPRT
;
A
#
# COMPACT_ATOMS: atom_id res chain seq x y z
N MET A 1 -5.97 15.42 8.12
CA MET A 1 -5.95 14.08 7.48
C MET A 1 -4.98 14.16 6.33
N LEU A 2 -3.94 13.32 6.33
CA LEU A 2 -2.84 13.35 5.37
C LEU A 2 -2.80 12.04 4.58
N ASN A 3 -2.41 12.10 3.31
CA ASN A 3 -2.22 10.94 2.45
C ASN A 3 -0.73 10.73 2.19
N ALA A 4 -0.21 9.53 2.44
CA ALA A 4 1.22 9.25 2.30
C ALA A 4 1.77 9.50 0.88
N ALA A 5 0.96 9.24 -0.16
CA ALA A 5 1.37 9.49 -1.54
C ALA A 5 1.63 10.96 -1.88
N ASP A 6 1.04 11.90 -1.13
CA ASP A 6 1.28 13.34 -1.30
C ASP A 6 2.65 13.76 -0.72
N PHE A 7 3.31 12.87 0.01
CA PHE A 7 4.63 13.04 0.65
C PHE A 7 5.69 12.09 0.05
N GLY A 8 5.44 11.54 -1.14
CA GLY A 8 6.43 10.76 -1.88
C GLY A 8 6.51 9.29 -1.52
N VAL A 9 5.57 8.76 -0.73
CA VAL A 9 5.45 7.32 -0.47
C VAL A 9 4.68 6.67 -1.61
N ALA A 10 5.14 5.52 -2.12
CA ALA A 10 4.46 4.79 -3.19
C ALA A 10 3.19 4.04 -2.72
N GLN A 11 2.49 4.58 -1.72
CA GLN A 11 1.25 4.04 -1.17
C GLN A 11 0.24 5.15 -0.89
N SER A 12 -0.97 4.97 -1.43
CA SER A 12 -2.15 5.78 -1.10
C SER A 12 -2.75 5.35 0.23
N ARG A 13 -2.23 5.89 1.34
CA ARG A 13 -2.74 5.62 2.69
C ARG A 13 -3.04 6.91 3.45
N GLN A 14 -4.30 7.07 3.84
CA GLN A 14 -4.74 8.22 4.61
C GLN A 14 -4.71 7.96 6.11
N ARG A 15 -4.23 8.94 6.87
CA ARG A 15 -4.25 8.92 8.34
C ARG A 15 -4.70 10.27 8.89
N LEU A 16 -5.42 10.24 10.01
CA LEU A 16 -5.71 11.42 10.81
C LEU A 16 -4.57 11.63 11.79
N PHE A 17 -4.00 12.83 11.78
CA PHE A 17 -3.05 13.29 12.78
C PHE A 17 -3.74 14.37 13.60
N VAL A 18 -3.57 14.29 14.91
CA VAL A 18 -4.05 15.29 15.86
C VAL A 18 -2.81 15.80 16.58
N ALA A 19 -2.48 17.08 16.38
CA ALA A 19 -1.39 17.75 17.05
C ALA A 19 -1.98 18.67 18.12
N GLY A 20 -1.51 18.51 19.36
CA GLY A 20 -1.83 19.40 20.47
C GLY A 20 -0.57 20.12 20.93
N VAL A 21 -0.70 21.41 21.25
CA VAL A 21 0.33 22.20 21.92
C VAL A 21 -0.11 22.54 23.33
N LEU A 22 0.84 22.71 24.23
CA LEU A 22 0.52 23.19 25.58
C LEU A 22 -0.06 24.59 25.48
N LYS A 23 -1.03 24.92 26.35
CA LYS A 23 -1.65 26.26 26.34
C LYS A 23 -0.63 27.40 26.55
N SER A 24 0.48 27.11 27.22
CA SER A 24 1.60 28.04 27.42
C SER A 24 2.44 28.26 26.16
N GLU A 25 2.42 27.33 25.21
CA GLU A 25 3.05 27.49 23.90
C GLU A 25 2.14 28.35 23.02
N LYS A 26 2.62 29.53 22.63
CA LYS A 26 1.87 30.49 21.81
C LYS A 26 1.90 30.17 20.32
N THR A 27 2.63 29.14 19.91
CA THR A 27 2.86 28.80 18.50
C THR A 27 2.28 27.42 18.21
N THR A 28 1.42 27.36 17.20
CA THR A 28 1.00 26.09 16.60
C THR A 28 2.13 25.54 15.74
N PRO A 29 2.45 24.23 15.80
CA PRO A 29 3.45 23.64 14.94
C PRO A 29 3.00 23.72 13.48
N GLU A 30 3.93 24.09 12.61
CA GLU A 30 3.72 24.00 11.18
C GLU A 30 3.64 22.52 10.77
N LEU A 31 2.55 22.18 10.08
CA LEU A 31 2.40 20.85 9.51
C LEU A 31 3.11 20.81 8.15
N PRO A 32 3.75 19.69 7.79
CA PRO A 32 4.43 19.58 6.51
C PRO A 32 3.42 19.73 5.37
N ALA A 33 3.78 20.56 4.37
CA ALA A 33 3.01 20.70 3.16
C ALA A 33 3.26 19.49 2.24
N PRO A 34 2.23 19.03 1.50
CA PRO A 34 2.40 17.96 0.51
C PRO A 34 3.36 18.43 -0.61
N GLY A 35 4.29 17.56 -1.00
CA GLY A 35 5.29 17.84 -2.03
C GLY A 35 4.97 17.25 -3.40
N PHE A 36 4.02 16.30 -3.46
CA PHE A 36 3.65 15.57 -4.67
C PHE A 36 2.18 15.79 -5.01
N GLY A 37 1.92 16.11 -6.27
CA GLY A 37 0.63 16.37 -6.88
C GLY A 37 -0.25 15.14 -6.94
N GLY A 38 -1.39 15.19 -6.26
CA GLY A 38 -2.39 14.13 -6.27
C GLY A 38 -3.80 14.69 -6.23
N THR A 39 -4.71 14.08 -7.00
CA THR A 39 -6.14 14.37 -6.91
C THR A 39 -6.87 13.21 -6.23
N ARG A 40 -7.49 13.44 -5.08
CA ARG A 40 -8.28 12.42 -4.38
C ARG A 40 -9.55 13.03 -3.80
N ASN A 41 -10.69 12.37 -4.01
CA ASN A 41 -12.02 12.87 -3.58
C ASN A 41 -12.30 14.32 -4.02
N ARG A 42 -11.93 14.67 -5.26
CA ARG A 42 -12.01 16.03 -5.84
C ARG A 42 -11.17 17.09 -5.12
N ARG A 43 -10.24 16.70 -4.25
CA ARG A 43 -9.26 17.61 -3.64
C ARG A 43 -7.91 17.38 -4.31
N ALA A 44 -7.32 18.46 -4.79
CA ALA A 44 -5.92 18.49 -5.20
C ALA A 44 -5.05 18.76 -3.97
N ALA A 45 -3.93 18.07 -3.87
CA ALA A 45 -2.90 18.30 -2.87
C ALA A 45 -1.52 18.26 -3.55
N GLY A 46 -0.58 19.04 -3.02
CA GLY A 46 0.81 19.07 -3.48
C GLY A 46 1.01 19.82 -4.80
N ASP A 47 2.20 19.64 -5.37
CA ASP A 47 2.65 20.28 -6.59
C ASP A 47 2.18 19.49 -7.83
N PRO A 48 1.29 20.03 -8.68
CA PRO A 48 0.76 19.33 -9.85
C PRO A 48 1.84 18.93 -10.87
N GLU A 49 3.00 19.56 -10.86
CA GLU A 49 4.12 19.20 -11.73
C GLU A 49 4.88 17.96 -11.23
N LYS A 50 4.73 17.61 -9.95
CA LYS A 50 5.39 16.45 -9.33
C LYS A 50 4.39 15.31 -9.11
N SER A 51 4.31 14.39 -10.06
CA SER A 51 3.44 13.22 -9.94
C SER A 51 3.81 12.33 -8.74
N GLN A 52 2.80 11.74 -8.09
CA GLN A 52 3.01 10.79 -6.98
C GLN A 52 3.88 9.62 -7.43
N VAL A 53 4.70 9.12 -6.49
CA VAL A 53 5.55 7.94 -6.73
C VAL A 53 4.66 6.73 -7.00
N THR A 54 4.89 6.05 -8.11
CA THR A 54 4.10 4.89 -8.51
C THR A 54 4.63 3.59 -7.90
N ALA A 55 3.81 2.54 -7.87
CA ALA A 55 4.28 1.22 -7.47
C ALA A 55 5.35 0.69 -8.43
N GLY A 56 5.28 1.01 -9.73
CA GLY A 56 6.33 0.69 -10.70
C GLY A 56 7.68 1.29 -10.31
N GLN A 57 7.71 2.59 -10.00
CA GLN A 57 8.92 3.29 -9.59
C GLN A 57 9.49 2.75 -8.27
N ALA A 58 8.63 2.42 -7.30
CA ALA A 58 9.09 1.88 -6.01
C ALA A 58 9.69 0.48 -6.12
N LEU A 59 9.26 -0.30 -7.11
CA LEU A 59 9.73 -1.67 -7.33
C LEU A 59 10.83 -1.75 -8.40
N GLU A 60 11.18 -0.64 -9.03
CA GLU A 60 12.21 -0.58 -10.07
C GLU A 60 13.60 -0.96 -9.50
N GLY A 61 14.26 -1.91 -10.14
CA GLY A 61 15.58 -2.40 -9.71
C GLY A 61 15.59 -3.32 -8.49
N LEU A 62 14.43 -3.57 -7.86
CA LEU A 62 14.33 -4.44 -6.71
C LEU A 62 14.41 -5.91 -7.13
N THR A 63 15.46 -6.60 -6.69
CA THR A 63 15.59 -8.06 -6.89
C THR A 63 15.28 -8.77 -5.59
N ALA A 64 14.08 -9.35 -5.50
CA ALA A 64 13.72 -10.25 -4.41
C ALA A 64 13.81 -11.71 -4.89
N GLY A 65 14.33 -12.61 -4.06
CA GLY A 65 14.27 -14.05 -4.34
C GLY A 65 12.84 -14.59 -4.23
N PRO A 66 12.53 -15.75 -4.83
CA PRO A 66 11.23 -16.38 -4.68
C PRO A 66 10.96 -16.74 -3.22
N GLU A 67 9.75 -16.43 -2.74
CA GLU A 67 9.29 -16.78 -1.40
C GLU A 67 8.23 -17.90 -1.48
N PRO A 68 8.11 -18.78 -0.46
CA PRO A 68 7.08 -19.82 -0.44
C PRO A 68 5.64 -19.29 -0.56
N ALA A 69 5.43 -18.03 -0.17
CA ALA A 69 4.14 -17.35 -0.23
C ALA A 69 3.85 -16.67 -1.58
N ASP A 70 4.74 -16.76 -2.58
CA ASP A 70 4.55 -16.12 -3.88
C ASP A 70 3.27 -16.62 -4.57
N GLU A 71 3.00 -17.92 -4.53
CA GLU A 71 1.87 -18.49 -5.24
C GLU A 71 0.53 -18.14 -4.56
N VAL A 72 -0.40 -17.64 -5.36
CA VAL A 72 -1.79 -17.43 -4.94
C VAL A 72 -2.54 -18.74 -5.12
N ALA A 73 -2.51 -19.60 -4.11
CA ALA A 73 -3.15 -20.91 -4.15
C ALA A 73 -4.70 -20.82 -4.04
N GLY A 74 -5.36 -21.95 -4.30
CA GLY A 74 -6.79 -22.14 -4.06
C GLY A 74 -7.71 -21.85 -5.26
N ARG A 75 -9.01 -21.74 -4.99
CA ARG A 75 -10.07 -21.76 -6.02
C ARG A 75 -9.96 -20.63 -7.06
N TYR A 76 -9.50 -19.46 -6.62
CA TYR A 76 -9.50 -18.24 -7.44
C TYR A 76 -8.12 -17.79 -7.90
N GLY A 77 -7.04 -18.44 -7.43
CA GLY A 77 -5.66 -18.09 -7.79
C GLY A 77 -5.40 -18.11 -9.29
N ARG A 78 -5.90 -19.14 -9.97
CA ARG A 78 -5.84 -19.30 -11.43
C ARG A 78 -6.49 -18.18 -12.25
N LEU A 79 -7.33 -17.36 -11.62
CA LEU A 79 -7.98 -16.21 -12.28
C LEU A 79 -7.08 -14.97 -12.27
N LEU A 80 -6.07 -14.92 -11.42
CA LEU A 80 -5.20 -13.76 -11.28
C LEU A 80 -4.48 -13.42 -12.61
N PRO A 81 -3.92 -14.37 -13.38
CA PRO A 81 -3.32 -14.10 -14.70
C PRO A 81 -4.21 -13.35 -15.69
N GLY A 82 -5.52 -13.56 -15.68
CA GLY A 82 -6.43 -12.89 -16.61
C GLY A 82 -6.79 -11.46 -16.23
N ILE A 83 -6.52 -11.02 -14.99
CA ILE A 83 -6.83 -9.67 -14.54
C ILE A 83 -5.73 -8.71 -15.01
N PRO A 84 -6.03 -7.58 -15.66
CA PRO A 84 -5.01 -6.60 -16.02
C PRO A 84 -4.43 -5.89 -14.76
N PRO A 85 -3.21 -5.31 -14.84
CA PRO A 85 -2.68 -4.45 -13.77
C PRO A 85 -3.67 -3.34 -13.38
N GLY A 86 -3.73 -3.03 -12.08
CA GLY A 86 -4.73 -2.12 -11.50
C GLY A 86 -6.18 -2.63 -11.49
N GLY A 87 -6.42 -3.81 -12.07
CA GLY A 87 -7.71 -4.48 -12.07
C GLY A 87 -7.96 -5.33 -10.83
N ASN A 88 -9.20 -5.80 -10.70
CA ASN A 88 -9.61 -6.75 -9.67
C ASN A 88 -10.62 -7.76 -10.25
N TYR A 89 -11.28 -8.54 -9.40
CA TYR A 89 -12.27 -9.53 -9.80
C TYR A 89 -13.41 -9.00 -10.70
N LEU A 90 -13.66 -7.68 -10.71
CA LEU A 90 -14.67 -7.08 -11.58
C LEU A 90 -14.35 -7.32 -13.06
N HIS A 91 -13.09 -7.59 -13.41
CA HIS A 91 -12.71 -8.01 -14.76
C HIS A 91 -13.56 -9.19 -15.26
N TYR A 92 -14.00 -10.07 -14.36
CA TYR A 92 -14.82 -11.25 -14.66
C TYR A 92 -16.33 -11.03 -14.45
N THR A 93 -16.83 -9.80 -14.60
CA THR A 93 -18.28 -9.51 -14.51
C THR A 93 -18.86 -9.07 -15.85
N ALA A 94 -20.17 -9.24 -16.01
CA ALA A 94 -20.88 -8.89 -17.25
C ALA A 94 -20.84 -7.37 -17.52
N GLU A 95 -20.83 -6.56 -16.45
CA GLU A 95 -20.80 -5.09 -16.51
C GLU A 95 -19.46 -4.57 -17.01
N ARG A 96 -18.39 -5.36 -16.91
CA ARG A 96 -17.09 -5.07 -17.53
C ARG A 96 -16.96 -5.68 -18.94
N GLY A 97 -18.02 -6.30 -19.45
CA GLY A 97 -18.06 -6.89 -20.79
C GLY A 97 -17.37 -8.25 -20.89
N HIS A 98 -17.16 -8.97 -19.78
CA HIS A 98 -16.50 -10.27 -19.83
C HIS A 98 -17.39 -11.32 -20.53
N PRO A 99 -16.87 -12.08 -21.52
CA PRO A 99 -17.68 -13.01 -22.32
C PRO A 99 -18.26 -14.18 -21.51
N ALA A 100 -17.59 -14.58 -20.43
CA ALA A 100 -18.04 -15.61 -19.50
C ALA A 100 -17.93 -15.09 -18.06
N PRO A 101 -18.91 -14.34 -17.55
CA PRO A 101 -18.82 -13.72 -16.23
C PRO A 101 -18.82 -14.78 -15.12
N LEU A 102 -17.89 -14.66 -14.18
CA LEU A 102 -17.72 -15.58 -13.04
C LEU A 102 -18.25 -14.99 -11.73
N PHE A 103 -18.36 -13.67 -11.65
CA PHE A 103 -18.83 -12.96 -10.47
C PHE A 103 -20.02 -12.06 -10.81
N ARG A 104 -20.91 -11.88 -9.83
CA ARG A 104 -21.94 -10.84 -9.87
C ARG A 104 -21.32 -9.49 -9.50
N TRP A 105 -21.86 -8.40 -10.04
CA TRP A 105 -21.43 -7.05 -9.71
C TRP A 105 -21.45 -6.79 -8.20
N ARG A 106 -20.36 -6.20 -7.67
CA ARG A 106 -20.22 -5.86 -6.25
C ARG A 106 -20.49 -7.00 -5.26
N SER A 107 -20.34 -8.25 -5.70
CA SER A 107 -20.54 -9.45 -4.86
C SER A 107 -19.37 -9.77 -3.93
N ARG A 108 -18.21 -9.15 -4.16
CA ARG A 108 -17.00 -9.28 -3.34
C ARG A 108 -16.46 -7.91 -2.95
N TYR A 109 -15.62 -7.88 -1.92
CA TYR A 109 -14.89 -6.69 -1.52
C TYR A 109 -13.96 -6.21 -2.64
N TRP A 110 -13.69 -4.91 -2.69
CA TRP A 110 -12.97 -4.28 -3.80
C TRP A 110 -11.52 -4.75 -3.94
N SER A 111 -10.87 -5.15 -2.85
CA SER A 111 -9.50 -5.69 -2.84
C SER A 111 -9.41 -7.17 -3.24
N PHE A 112 -10.52 -7.82 -3.57
CA PHE A 112 -10.53 -9.23 -3.97
C PHE A 112 -9.88 -9.40 -5.35
N LEU A 113 -8.81 -10.20 -5.42
CA LEU A 113 -7.96 -10.38 -6.60
C LEU A 113 -7.42 -9.08 -7.20
N LEU A 114 -7.22 -8.06 -6.36
CA LEU A 114 -6.72 -6.77 -6.80
C LEU A 114 -5.24 -6.84 -7.16
N LYS A 115 -4.87 -6.41 -8.37
CA LYS A 115 -3.47 -6.25 -8.78
C LYS A 115 -3.00 -4.81 -8.56
N LEU A 116 -1.70 -4.68 -8.28
CA LEU A 116 -1.01 -3.39 -8.39
C LEU A 116 -1.12 -2.85 -9.81
N ASP A 117 -1.17 -1.53 -9.89
CA ASP A 117 -1.05 -0.77 -11.12
C ASP A 117 0.36 -0.16 -11.12
N PRO A 118 1.22 -0.47 -12.11
CA PRO A 118 2.58 0.09 -12.16
C PRO A 118 2.58 1.61 -12.29
N ASP A 119 1.51 2.21 -12.81
CA ASP A 119 1.39 3.65 -13.08
C ASP A 119 0.72 4.42 -11.94
N ARG A 120 0.39 3.75 -10.83
CA ARG A 120 -0.27 4.38 -9.68
C ARG A 120 0.39 4.00 -8.36
N PRO A 121 0.25 4.82 -7.30
CA PRO A 121 0.67 4.42 -5.96
C PRO A 121 -0.11 3.18 -5.51
N SER A 122 0.55 2.31 -4.76
CA SER A 122 -0.05 1.11 -4.18
C SER A 122 -1.26 1.47 -3.30
N PRO A 123 -2.37 0.71 -3.36
CA PRO A 123 -3.42 0.84 -2.37
C PRO A 123 -2.92 0.44 -0.97
N THR A 124 -3.72 0.71 0.07
CA THR A 124 -3.38 0.28 1.43
C THR A 124 -3.16 -1.23 1.48
N ILE A 125 -1.93 -1.62 1.78
CA ILE A 125 -1.54 -3.00 2.02
C ILE A 125 -2.01 -3.37 3.44
N GLN A 126 -2.79 -4.44 3.56
CA GLN A 126 -3.27 -4.94 4.84
C GLN A 126 -2.18 -5.72 5.56
N ALA A 127 -2.13 -5.64 6.90
CA ALA A 127 -1.15 -6.36 7.70
C ALA A 127 -1.36 -7.90 7.66
N GLN A 128 -2.61 -8.32 7.48
CA GLN A 128 -3.01 -9.73 7.39
C GLN A 128 -4.00 -9.87 6.24
N PRO A 129 -3.52 -9.93 4.98
CA PRO A 129 -4.39 -10.16 3.85
C PRO A 129 -4.96 -11.58 3.92
N GLY A 130 -6.24 -11.72 3.58
CA GLY A 130 -6.79 -13.04 3.26
C GLY A 130 -6.14 -13.61 2.00
N PRO A 131 -6.33 -14.91 1.69
CA PRO A 131 -5.64 -15.60 0.61
C PRO A 131 -5.93 -15.03 -0.79
N TYR A 132 -7.01 -14.27 -0.94
CA TYR A 132 -7.41 -13.63 -2.21
C TYR A 132 -7.48 -12.11 -2.08
N THR A 133 -6.96 -11.56 -0.98
CA THR A 133 -6.96 -10.12 -0.73
C THR A 133 -5.67 -9.53 -1.26
N GLY A 134 -5.79 -8.66 -2.26
CA GLY A 134 -4.66 -7.93 -2.79
C GLY A 134 -4.18 -6.79 -1.86
N PRO A 135 -3.21 -5.99 -2.34
CA PRO A 135 -2.72 -6.00 -3.70
C PRO A 135 -1.75 -7.15 -4.02
N PHE A 136 -1.94 -7.78 -5.18
CA PHE A 136 -1.02 -8.73 -5.78
C PHE A 136 -0.04 -8.03 -6.74
N HIS A 137 1.15 -8.59 -6.92
CA HIS A 137 2.08 -8.15 -7.95
C HIS A 137 1.47 -8.34 -9.35
N TRP A 138 1.83 -7.48 -10.31
CA TRP A 138 1.35 -7.62 -11.70
C TRP A 138 1.81 -8.92 -12.37
N GLU A 139 2.84 -9.57 -11.81
CA GLU A 139 3.33 -10.91 -12.19
C GLU A 139 2.50 -12.09 -11.63
N ASN A 140 1.33 -11.84 -11.04
CA ASN A 140 0.40 -12.88 -10.55
C ASN A 140 0.85 -13.61 -9.27
N ARG A 141 1.47 -12.88 -8.35
CA ARG A 141 1.96 -13.41 -7.07
C ARG A 141 1.66 -12.45 -5.91
N HIS A 142 1.86 -12.92 -4.68
CA HIS A 142 1.90 -12.01 -3.53
C HIS A 142 3.11 -11.07 -3.64
N LEU A 143 2.98 -9.91 -2.97
CA LEU A 143 4.10 -9.01 -2.80
C LEU A 143 5.08 -9.61 -1.78
N ARG A 144 6.35 -9.61 -2.14
CA ARG A 144 7.45 -10.09 -1.30
C ARG A 144 7.80 -9.06 -0.23
N ILE A 145 8.49 -9.49 0.82
CA ILE A 145 8.81 -8.60 1.95
C ILE A 145 9.56 -7.32 1.50
N PRO A 146 10.56 -7.38 0.60
CA PRO A 146 11.22 -6.17 0.11
C PRO A 146 10.26 -5.23 -0.63
N GLU A 147 9.36 -5.77 -1.46
CA GLU A 147 8.40 -4.99 -2.24
C GLU A 147 7.36 -4.30 -1.34
N LEU A 148 6.93 -4.99 -0.29
CA LEU A 148 6.04 -4.45 0.74
C LEU A 148 6.68 -3.28 1.48
N LYS A 149 7.99 -3.39 1.77
CA LYS A 149 8.77 -2.34 2.43
C LYS A 149 8.88 -1.12 1.52
N ASP A 150 9.30 -1.29 0.27
CA ASP A 150 9.51 -0.17 -0.65
C ASP A 150 8.20 0.54 -1.03
N CYS A 151 7.11 -0.20 -1.20
CA CYS A 151 5.80 0.42 -1.39
C CYS A 151 5.35 1.26 -0.18
N SER A 152 5.72 0.84 1.03
CA SER A 152 5.28 1.49 2.28
C SER A 152 6.25 2.52 2.83
N ALA A 153 7.49 2.55 2.31
CA ALA A 153 8.55 3.45 2.73
C ALA A 153 8.59 4.69 1.84
N SER A 154 9.17 5.77 2.37
CA SER A 154 9.61 6.88 1.53
C SER A 154 10.90 6.50 0.79
N PRO A 155 11.14 7.05 -0.41
CA PRO A 155 12.32 6.75 -1.23
C PRO A 155 13.65 7.08 -0.54
N THR A 156 13.65 7.91 0.50
CA THR A 156 14.86 8.17 1.33
C THR A 156 15.25 6.98 2.22
N ASN A 157 14.30 6.10 2.56
CA ASN A 157 14.51 5.00 3.52
C ASN A 157 14.77 3.63 2.87
N SER A 158 14.45 3.43 1.59
CA SER A 158 14.65 2.14 0.91
C SER A 158 16.12 1.82 0.61
N SER A 159 17.00 2.83 0.60
CA SER A 159 18.45 2.68 0.35
C SER A 159 19.28 2.26 1.56
N SER A 160 18.66 2.10 2.74
CA SER A 160 19.38 1.79 3.99
C SER A 160 19.32 0.30 4.31
N PRO A 161 20.45 -0.43 4.37
CA PRO A 161 20.47 -1.88 4.65
C PRO A 161 20.13 -2.26 6.10
N GLU A 162 19.61 -1.34 6.92
CA GLU A 162 19.52 -1.48 8.38
C GLU A 162 18.07 -1.42 8.90
N ALA A 163 17.21 -2.26 8.34
CA ALA A 163 15.92 -2.59 8.96
C ALA A 163 15.74 -4.11 9.00
N ALA A 164 16.71 -4.78 9.62
CA ALA A 164 16.52 -6.10 10.18
C ALA A 164 15.53 -5.98 11.34
N ILE A 165 14.38 -6.62 11.21
CA ILE A 165 13.40 -6.77 12.29
C ILE A 165 14.09 -7.60 13.38
N PRO A 166 14.29 -7.11 14.62
CA PRO A 166 14.74 -7.99 15.69
C PRO A 166 13.59 -8.92 16.06
N SER A 167 13.67 -10.17 15.61
CA SER A 167 12.85 -11.27 16.08
C SER A 167 13.31 -11.68 17.49
N SER A 168 12.68 -11.14 18.54
CA SER A 168 12.62 -11.82 19.84
C SER A 168 11.55 -11.20 20.77
N PRO A 169 10.72 -12.00 21.45
CA PRO A 169 9.77 -11.49 22.43
C PRO A 169 10.52 -11.25 23.75
N ARG A 170 10.98 -10.02 23.99
CA ARG A 170 11.51 -9.66 25.32
C ARG A 170 10.36 -9.17 26.20
N SER A 171 9.93 -10.09 27.06
CA SER A 171 9.49 -9.89 28.45
C SER A 171 9.25 -8.43 28.86
N ALA A 172 7.99 -8.08 29.09
CA ALA A 172 7.63 -6.89 29.84
C ALA A 172 8.07 -7.05 31.31
N THR A 173 9.13 -6.34 31.72
CA THR A 173 9.38 -6.03 33.13
C THR A 173 8.74 -4.68 33.45
N PRO A 174 7.96 -4.55 34.55
CA PRO A 174 7.38 -3.27 34.94
C PRO A 174 8.45 -2.38 35.59
N PHE A 175 8.46 -1.10 35.21
CA PHE A 175 9.20 -0.05 35.90
C PHE A 175 8.64 0.13 37.33
N PRO A 176 9.50 0.26 38.37
CA PRO A 176 9.03 0.62 39.71
C PRO A 176 8.64 2.10 39.78
N PRO A 177 7.63 2.47 40.59
CA PRO A 177 7.26 3.87 40.77
C PRO A 177 8.32 4.61 41.58
N ARG A 178 8.66 5.83 41.14
CA ARG A 178 9.31 6.84 41.98
C ARG A 178 8.21 7.64 42.67
N THR A 179 8.07 7.43 43.97
CA THR A 179 8.12 8.39 45.11
C THR A 179 7.67 7.65 46.35
#